data_AF-A0A931P2G7-F1
#
_entry.id   AF-A0A931P2G7-F1
#
_cell.length_a   1.000
_cell.length_b   1.000
_cell.length_c   1.000
_cell.angle_alpha   90.00
_cell.angle_beta   90.00
_cell.angle_gamma   90.00
#
_symmetry.space_group_name_H-M   'P 1'
#
loop_
_entity.id
_entity.type
_entity.pdbx_description
1 polymer ?
#
loop_
_entity_poly.entity_id
_entity_poly.type
_entity_poly.pdbx_seq_one_letter_code
_entity_poly.pdbx_strand_id
1 'polypeptide(L)'
;MSYRRPPQFDIDFETLPPDPAERHEELVDVFGRYLFWLRNWSVSATQELAESEEARAKLGTIWRKKYDELAALTPEQRGIAFEIAEASVDRFIQLFLTMMADMGTDQRLGRDHAIRFNLEMEICDVENGEVVDQETINRGGKKFFANYWGRWLNQFARE
;
A
#
# COMPACT_ATOMS: atom_id res chain seq x y z
N MET A 1 13.34 8.05 -13.40
CA MET A 1 12.54 7.99 -12.18
C MET A 1 13.48 8.07 -11.00
N SER A 2 13.30 9.06 -10.14
CA SER A 2 14.00 9.14 -8.87
C SER A 2 13.48 8.02 -7.96
N TYR A 3 14.37 7.16 -7.46
CA TYR A 3 14.00 6.16 -6.46
C TYR A 3 13.57 6.89 -5.17
N ARG A 4 12.28 6.87 -4.84
CA ARG A 4 11.83 7.30 -3.51
C ARG A 4 12.11 6.16 -2.55
N ARG A 5 12.85 6.46 -1.49
CA ARG A 5 13.02 5.53 -0.38
C ARG A 5 11.67 5.37 0.34
N PRO A 6 11.36 4.17 0.86
CA PRO A 6 10.29 4.02 1.83
C PRO A 6 10.46 5.01 2.99
N PRO A 7 9.36 5.43 3.63
CA PRO A 7 9.44 6.28 4.80
C PRO A 7 10.27 5.59 5.89
N GLN A 8 11.09 6.37 6.58
CA GLN A 8 11.62 5.96 7.87
C GLN A 8 10.56 6.29 8.91
N PHE A 9 10.27 5.32 9.77
CA PHE A 9 9.34 5.52 10.87
C PHE A 9 10.13 5.68 12.15
N ASP A 10 9.81 6.71 12.93
CA ASP A 10 10.33 6.93 14.27
C ASP A 10 9.64 6.00 15.29
N ILE A 11 9.57 4.70 14.98
CA ILE A 11 9.06 3.67 15.88
C ILE A 11 10.23 2.80 16.26
N ASP A 12 10.61 2.88 17.53
CA ASP A 12 11.60 1.98 18.11
C ASP A 12 10.88 0.70 18.56
N PHE A 13 11.46 -0.46 18.27
CA PHE A 13 10.91 -1.75 18.69
C PHE A 13 10.70 -1.80 20.21
N GLU A 14 11.62 -1.21 20.97
CA GLU A 14 11.54 -1.16 22.44
C GLU A 14 10.36 -0.30 22.94
N THR A 15 9.82 0.57 22.09
CA THR A 15 8.70 1.46 22.40
C THR A 15 7.34 0.91 22.00
N LEU A 16 7.30 -0.28 21.36
CA LEU A 16 6.03 -0.92 21.03
C LEU A 16 5.22 -1.24 22.29
N PRO A 17 3.89 -1.11 22.26
CA PRO A 17 3.05 -1.42 23.40
C PRO A 17 3.32 -2.85 23.94
N PRO A 18 3.35 -3.03 25.27
CA PRO A 18 3.48 -4.35 25.87
C PRO A 18 2.18 -5.16 25.78
N ASP A 19 1.03 -4.50 25.67
CA ASP A 19 -0.26 -5.15 25.42
C ASP A 19 -0.31 -5.68 23.98
N PRO A 20 -0.56 -6.98 23.75
CA PRO A 20 -0.54 -7.57 22.41
C PRO A 20 -1.57 -6.95 21.44
N ALA A 21 -2.74 -6.55 21.93
CA ALA A 21 -3.78 -5.98 21.08
C ALA A 21 -3.43 -4.54 20.67
N GLU A 22 -2.83 -3.75 21.58
CA GLU A 22 -2.31 -2.43 21.24
C GLU A 22 -1.08 -2.51 20.31
N ARG A 23 -0.18 -3.46 20.55
CA ARG A 23 0.96 -3.72 19.67
C ARG A 23 0.51 -4.06 18.25
N HIS A 24 -0.47 -4.96 18.14
CA HIS A 24 -1.07 -5.32 16.85
C HIS A 24 -1.61 -4.09 16.11
N GLU A 25 -2.35 -3.22 16.81
CA GLU A 25 -2.90 -1.99 16.19
C GLU A 25 -1.80 -1.04 15.71
N GLU A 26 -0.71 -0.90 16.48
CA GLU A 26 0.44 -0.08 16.07
C GLU A 26 1.10 -0.66 14.81
N LEU A 27 1.33 -1.97 14.77
CA LEU A 27 1.87 -2.66 13.61
C LEU A 27 0.96 -2.55 12.38
N VAL A 28 -0.36 -2.68 12.56
CA VAL A 28 -1.35 -2.42 11.50
C VAL A 28 -1.21 -0.99 10.96
N ASP A 29 -0.96 0.01 11.81
CA ASP A 29 -0.71 1.38 11.37
C ASP A 29 0.65 1.56 10.67
N VAL A 30 1.71 0.87 11.09
CA VAL A 30 2.98 0.84 10.34
C VAL A 30 2.77 0.33 8.92
N PHE A 31 2.03 -0.76 8.77
CA PHE A 31 1.65 -1.28 7.44
C PHE A 31 0.82 -0.26 6.65
N GLY A 32 -0.15 0.38 7.30
CA GLY A 32 -0.97 1.44 6.70
C GLY A 32 -0.12 2.59 6.14
N ARG A 33 0.90 3.03 6.87
CA ARG A 33 1.82 4.09 6.41
C ARG A 33 2.62 3.64 5.17
N TYR A 34 3.14 2.41 5.14
CA TYR A 34 3.82 1.89 3.94
C TYR A 34 2.88 1.80 2.74
N LEU A 35 1.64 1.36 2.96
CA LEU A 35 0.63 1.26 1.91
C LEU A 35 0.29 2.63 1.33
N PHE A 36 0.14 3.65 2.18
CA PHE A 36 -0.13 5.02 1.74
C PHE A 36 1.09 5.69 1.09
N TRP A 37 2.30 5.39 1.53
CA TRP A 37 3.50 5.79 0.82
C TRP A 37 3.53 5.21 -0.61
N LEU A 38 3.23 3.92 -0.78
CA LEU A 38 3.13 3.28 -2.11
C LEU A 38 2.05 3.93 -2.97
N ARG A 39 0.87 4.19 -2.39
CA ARG A 39 -0.24 4.89 -3.04
C ARG A 39 0.21 6.27 -3.55
N ASN A 40 0.75 7.10 -2.68
CA ASN A 40 1.16 8.47 -2.99
C ASN A 40 2.30 8.46 -4.02
N TRP A 41 3.27 7.54 -3.88
CA TRP A 41 4.32 7.38 -4.87
C TRP A 41 3.79 6.96 -6.24
N SER A 42 2.83 6.03 -6.31
CA SER A 42 2.22 5.62 -7.59
C SER A 42 1.54 6.80 -8.31
N VAL A 43 0.83 7.64 -7.57
CA VAL A 43 0.20 8.86 -8.11
C VAL A 43 1.26 9.85 -8.59
N SER A 44 2.24 10.19 -7.75
CA SER A 44 3.31 11.13 -8.11
C SER A 44 4.18 10.62 -9.27
N ALA A 45 4.48 9.32 -9.33
CA ALA A 45 5.25 8.73 -10.43
C ALA A 45 4.49 8.79 -11.75
N THR A 46 3.17 8.60 -11.72
CA THR A 46 2.31 8.75 -12.90
C THR A 46 2.33 10.19 -13.42
N GLN A 47 2.29 11.18 -12.51
CA GLN A 47 2.42 12.60 -12.84
C GLN A 47 3.81 12.92 -13.43
N GLU A 48 4.89 12.48 -12.78
CA GLU A 48 6.27 12.66 -13.28
C GLU A 48 6.41 12.11 -14.70
N LEU A 49 5.86 10.93 -14.97
CA LEU A 49 5.88 10.32 -16.31
C LEU A 49 5.04 11.11 -17.32
N ALA A 50 3.92 11.71 -16.94
CA ALA A 50 3.16 12.54 -17.87
C ALA A 50 3.83 13.90 -18.15
N GLU A 51 4.61 14.42 -17.21
CA GLU A 51 5.15 15.79 -17.28
C GLU A 51 6.61 15.85 -17.76
N SER A 52 7.43 14.85 -17.43
CA SER A 52 8.85 14.82 -17.77
C SER A 52 9.15 13.90 -18.95
N GLU A 53 9.57 14.51 -20.07
CA GLU A 53 10.07 13.75 -21.22
C GLU A 53 11.30 12.91 -20.86
N GLU A 54 12.20 13.43 -20.02
CA GLU A 54 13.38 12.70 -19.54
C GLU A 54 12.97 11.46 -18.74
N ALA A 55 11.92 11.56 -17.91
CA ALA A 55 11.40 10.41 -17.16
C ALA A 55 10.80 9.36 -18.11
N ARG A 56 10.02 9.78 -19.13
CA ARG A 56 9.46 8.88 -20.15
C ARG A 56 10.52 8.24 -21.03
N ALA A 57 11.59 8.96 -21.35
CA ALA A 57 12.68 8.45 -22.19
C ALA A 57 13.39 7.23 -21.56
N LYS A 58 13.29 7.07 -20.24
CA LYS A 58 13.83 5.92 -19.49
C LYS A 58 12.91 4.68 -19.53
N LEU A 59 11.69 4.79 -20.07
CA LEU A 59 10.76 3.67 -20.21
C LEU A 59 11.00 2.88 -21.49
N GLY A 60 10.69 1.58 -21.45
CA GLY A 60 10.59 0.76 -22.65
C GLY A 60 9.44 1.23 -23.56
N THR A 61 9.55 0.98 -24.87
CA THR A 61 8.67 1.53 -25.92
C THR A 61 7.17 1.35 -25.66
N ILE A 62 6.75 0.15 -25.20
CA ILE A 62 5.34 -0.16 -24.94
C ILE A 62 4.76 0.73 -23.84
N TRP A 63 5.52 0.92 -22.75
CA TRP A 63 5.09 1.74 -21.63
C TRP A 63 5.18 3.22 -21.97
N ARG A 64 6.26 3.64 -22.63
CA ARG A 64 6.48 5.02 -23.06
C ARG A 64 5.31 5.58 -23.87
N LYS A 65 4.80 4.81 -24.84
CA LYS A 65 3.70 5.24 -25.72
C LYS A 65 2.49 5.76 -24.92
N LYS A 66 2.08 5.06 -23.87
CA LYS A 66 0.92 5.44 -23.04
C LYS A 66 1.13 6.78 -22.34
N TYR A 67 2.35 7.04 -21.87
CA TYR A 67 2.69 8.28 -21.19
C TYR A 67 2.95 9.43 -22.18
N ASP A 68 3.42 9.15 -23.40
CA ASP A 68 3.50 10.15 -24.47
C ASP A 68 2.09 10.59 -24.89
N GLU A 69 1.12 9.66 -25.00
CA GLU A 69 -0.29 9.98 -25.25
C GLU A 69 -0.91 10.80 -24.10
N LEU A 70 -0.63 10.43 -22.85
CA LEU A 70 -1.07 11.19 -21.67
C LEU A 70 -0.44 12.60 -21.62
N ALA A 71 0.83 12.74 -22.01
CA ALA A 71 1.53 14.01 -22.07
C ALA A 71 1.03 14.93 -23.19
N ALA A 72 0.42 14.37 -24.24
CA ALA A 72 -0.18 15.13 -25.34
C ALA A 72 -1.56 15.73 -25.00
N LEU A 73 -2.20 15.29 -23.90
CA LEU A 73 -3.46 15.85 -23.43
C LEU A 73 -3.30 17.30 -22.94
N THR A 74 -4.40 18.05 -22.98
CA THR A 74 -4.46 19.38 -22.36
C THR A 74 -4.24 19.30 -20.85
N PRO A 75 -3.79 20.39 -20.19
CA PRO A 75 -3.60 20.38 -18.73
C PRO A 75 -4.86 19.95 -17.95
N GLU A 76 -6.03 20.37 -18.39
CA GLU A 76 -7.32 20.00 -17.76
C GLU A 76 -7.61 18.50 -17.89
N GLN A 77 -7.47 17.95 -19.11
CA GLN A 77 -7.67 16.52 -19.36
C GLN A 77 -6.68 15.65 -18.58
N ARG A 78 -5.44 16.13 -18.46
CA ARG A 78 -4.40 15.45 -17.68
C ARG A 78 -4.72 15.48 -16.19
N GLY A 79 -5.22 16.59 -15.68
CA GLY A 79 -5.73 16.69 -14.30
C GLY A 79 -6.79 15.62 -14.01
N ILE A 80 -7.80 15.51 -14.88
CA ILE A 80 -8.85 14.47 -14.78
C ILE A 80 -8.23 13.06 -14.83
N ALA A 81 -7.28 12.83 -15.73
CA ALA A 81 -6.61 11.53 -15.82
C ALA A 81 -5.84 11.16 -14.54
N PHE A 82 -5.23 12.14 -13.87
CA PHE A 82 -4.58 11.92 -12.57
C PHE A 82 -5.58 11.60 -11.46
N GLU A 83 -6.70 12.30 -11.40
CA GLU A 83 -7.78 11.99 -10.43
C GLU A 83 -8.33 10.57 -10.63
N ILE A 84 -8.53 10.15 -11.90
CA ILE A 84 -8.96 8.79 -12.22
C ILE A 84 -7.89 7.76 -11.83
N ALA A 85 -6.61 8.05 -12.07
CA ALA A 85 -5.52 7.17 -11.70
C ALA A 85 -5.45 6.99 -10.17
N GLU A 86 -5.56 8.08 -9.42
CA GLU A 86 -5.63 8.07 -7.95
C GLU A 86 -6.82 7.25 -7.45
N ALA A 87 -8.03 7.52 -7.96
CA ALA A 87 -9.23 6.77 -7.59
C ALA A 87 -9.13 5.28 -7.94
N SER A 88 -8.43 4.94 -9.01
CA SER A 88 -8.19 3.55 -9.41
C SER A 88 -7.24 2.82 -8.44
N VAL A 89 -6.18 3.50 -7.99
CA VAL A 89 -5.27 2.98 -6.95
C VAL A 89 -6.02 2.78 -5.65
N ASP A 90 -6.82 3.76 -5.22
CA ASP A 90 -7.66 3.66 -4.02
C ASP A 90 -8.61 2.48 -4.08
N ARG A 91 -9.31 2.34 -5.22
CA ARG A 91 -10.25 1.24 -5.39
C ARG A 91 -9.56 -0.12 -5.38
N PHE A 92 -8.39 -0.22 -6.02
CA PHE A 92 -7.59 -1.43 -5.99
C PHE A 92 -7.18 -1.79 -4.56
N ILE A 93 -6.66 -0.83 -3.79
CA ILE A 93 -6.24 -1.07 -2.41
C ILE A 93 -7.43 -1.50 -1.54
N GLN A 94 -8.59 -0.86 -1.65
CA GLN A 94 -9.79 -1.27 -0.91
C GLN A 94 -10.22 -2.70 -1.23
N LEU A 95 -10.22 -3.08 -2.52
CA LEU A 95 -10.56 -4.44 -2.94
C LEU A 95 -9.54 -5.45 -2.43
N PHE A 96 -8.25 -5.10 -2.50
CA PHE A 96 -7.16 -5.91 -1.97
C PHE A 96 -7.32 -6.13 -0.46
N LEU A 97 -7.50 -5.07 0.32
CA LEU A 97 -7.71 -5.17 1.78
C LEU A 97 -8.97 -5.99 2.12
N THR A 98 -10.04 -5.85 1.33
CA THR A 98 -11.27 -6.65 1.51
C THR A 98 -11.01 -8.13 1.27
N MET A 99 -10.26 -8.47 0.22
CA MET A 99 -9.84 -9.85 -0.06
C MET A 99 -8.95 -10.40 1.06
N MET A 100 -8.03 -9.58 1.59
CA MET A 100 -7.14 -9.97 2.68
C MET A 100 -7.85 -10.06 4.03
N ALA A 101 -8.98 -9.37 4.21
CA ALA A 101 -9.73 -9.38 5.44
C ALA A 101 -10.56 -10.66 5.66
N ASP A 102 -10.51 -11.63 4.73
CA ASP A 102 -11.32 -12.83 4.72
C ASP A 102 -11.30 -13.57 6.08
N MET A 103 -12.46 -13.56 6.73
CA MET A 103 -12.69 -14.11 8.06
C MET A 103 -13.21 -15.54 7.96
N GLY A 104 -12.38 -16.48 7.51
CA GLY A 104 -12.66 -17.90 7.75
C GLY A 104 -12.59 -18.82 6.54
N THR A 105 -13.75 -19.25 6.03
CA THR A 105 -13.86 -20.30 4.99
C THR A 105 -14.68 -19.86 3.78
N ASP A 106 -14.85 -18.56 3.59
CA ASP A 106 -15.77 -18.01 2.60
C ASP A 106 -15.26 -18.24 1.17
N GLN A 107 -13.94 -18.26 0.98
CA GLN A 107 -13.32 -18.75 -0.25
C GLN A 107 -13.19 -20.27 -0.26
N ARG A 108 -14.32 -20.96 -0.46
CA ARG A 108 -14.34 -22.43 -0.56
C ARG A 108 -13.57 -22.93 -1.78
N LEU A 109 -12.72 -23.93 -1.57
CA LEU A 109 -12.07 -24.72 -2.59
C LEU A 109 -12.72 -26.11 -2.65
N GLY A 110 -13.77 -26.23 -3.45
CA GLY A 110 -14.61 -27.43 -3.49
C GLY A 110 -15.52 -27.53 -2.27
N ARG A 111 -15.81 -28.75 -1.81
CA ARG A 111 -16.78 -29.00 -0.72
C ARG A 111 -16.16 -28.88 0.67
N ASP A 112 -14.90 -29.29 0.82
CA ASP A 112 -14.28 -29.56 2.13
C ASP A 112 -13.04 -28.71 2.43
N HIS A 113 -12.65 -27.80 1.54
CA HIS A 113 -11.49 -26.93 1.74
C HIS A 113 -11.87 -25.46 1.58
N ALA A 114 -11.01 -24.58 2.09
CA ALA A 114 -11.10 -23.15 1.87
C ALA A 114 -9.70 -22.54 1.73
N ILE A 115 -9.61 -21.46 0.97
CA ILE A 115 -8.41 -20.64 0.80
C ILE A 115 -8.40 -19.60 1.90
N ARG A 116 -7.20 -19.37 2.45
CA ARG A 116 -6.96 -18.34 3.46
C ARG A 116 -5.71 -17.56 3.09
N PHE A 117 -5.80 -16.24 3.16
CA PHE A 117 -4.67 -15.35 3.02
C PHE A 117 -4.22 -14.85 4.39
N ASN A 118 -2.91 -14.91 4.64
CA ASN A 118 -2.27 -14.31 5.80
C ASN A 118 -1.34 -13.20 5.29
N LEU A 119 -1.36 -12.06 5.96
CA LEU A 119 -0.40 -11.00 5.76
C LEU A 119 0.47 -10.95 7.00
N GLU A 120 1.70 -11.43 6.87
CA GLU A 120 2.66 -11.51 7.97
C GLU A 120 3.63 -10.34 7.87
N MET A 121 3.92 -9.74 9.02
CA MET A 121 4.96 -8.74 9.18
C MET A 121 5.95 -9.25 10.20
N GLU A 122 7.22 -9.22 9.81
CA GLU A 122 8.35 -9.60 10.65
C GLU A 122 9.15 -8.35 10.99
N ILE A 123 9.50 -8.23 12.26
CA ILE A 123 10.51 -7.27 12.73
C ILE A 123 11.78 -8.07 12.89
N CYS A 124 12.84 -7.65 12.21
CA CYS A 124 14.12 -8.34 12.22
C CYS A 124 15.20 -7.47 12.87
N ASP A 125 16.14 -8.12 13.53
CA ASP A 125 17.41 -7.50 13.90
C ASP A 125 18.18 -7.11 12.62
N VAL A 126 18.63 -5.87 12.57
CA VAL A 126 19.24 -5.30 11.35
C VAL A 126 20.66 -5.82 11.13
N GLU A 127 21.36 -6.25 12.18
CA GLU A 127 22.75 -6.73 12.09
C GLU A 127 22.82 -8.17 11.60
N ASN A 128 21.95 -9.05 12.11
CA ASN A 128 22.00 -10.48 11.81
C ASN A 128 20.82 -11.01 10.97
N GLY A 129 19.76 -10.20 10.78
CA GLY A 129 18.58 -10.56 10.00
C GLY A 129 17.62 -11.53 10.69
N GLU A 130 17.84 -11.84 11.98
CA GLU A 130 16.97 -12.73 12.76
C GLU A 130 15.64 -12.05 13.07
N VAL A 131 14.54 -12.81 12.96
CA VAL A 131 13.20 -12.33 13.31
C VAL A 131 13.09 -12.22 14.82
N VAL A 132 12.85 -11.01 15.32
CA VAL A 132 12.65 -10.71 16.75
C VAL A 132 11.18 -10.64 17.14
N ASP A 133 10.30 -10.34 16.17
CA ASP A 133 8.84 -10.37 16.35
C ASP A 133 8.14 -10.69 15.01
N GLN A 134 7.00 -11.36 15.06
CA GLN A 134 6.22 -11.74 13.87
C GLN A 134 4.73 -11.67 14.18
N GLU A 135 3.98 -10.95 13.33
CA GLU A 135 2.55 -10.73 13.53
C GLU A 135 1.77 -10.94 12.23
N THR A 136 0.60 -11.60 12.31
CA THR A 136 -0.35 -11.67 11.19
C THR A 136 -1.29 -10.47 11.21
N ILE A 137 -0.93 -9.38 10.53
CA ILE A 137 -1.61 -8.08 10.66
C ILE A 137 -3.03 -8.02 10.08
N ASN A 138 -3.41 -8.93 9.19
CA ASN A 138 -4.77 -8.99 8.67
C ASN A 138 -5.75 -9.77 9.57
N ARG A 139 -5.33 -10.18 10.78
CA ARG A 139 -6.13 -10.94 11.75
C ARG A 139 -5.82 -10.54 13.18
N GLY A 140 -6.78 -10.73 14.10
CA GLY A 140 -6.55 -10.46 15.52
C GLY A 140 -6.70 -8.98 15.92
N GLY A 141 -6.78 -8.07 14.95
CA GLY A 141 -7.08 -6.66 15.18
C GLY A 141 -8.49 -6.38 15.69
N LYS A 142 -8.69 -5.17 16.21
CA LYS A 142 -9.95 -4.71 16.80
C LYS A 142 -11.05 -4.50 15.74
N LYS A 143 -10.69 -4.42 14.46
CA LYS A 143 -11.59 -4.14 13.34
C LYS A 143 -11.36 -5.10 12.19
N PHE A 144 -12.39 -5.27 11.37
CA PHE A 144 -12.25 -5.87 10.05
C PHE A 144 -11.17 -5.13 9.25
N PHE A 145 -10.21 -5.85 8.65
CA PHE A 145 -8.98 -5.25 8.13
C PHE A 145 -9.23 -4.16 7.08
N ALA A 146 -10.23 -4.32 6.22
CA ALA A 146 -10.59 -3.28 5.24
C ALA A 146 -11.11 -1.98 5.88
N ASN A 147 -11.61 -2.01 7.12
CA ASN A 147 -12.11 -0.82 7.82
C ASN A 147 -10.99 0.13 8.25
N TYR A 148 -9.73 -0.32 8.27
CA TYR A 148 -8.60 0.56 8.54
C TYR A 148 -8.35 1.56 7.41
N TRP A 149 -8.79 1.26 6.17
CA TRP A 149 -8.63 2.15 5.01
C TRP A 149 -9.12 3.58 5.29
N GLY A 150 -10.33 3.73 5.85
CA GLY A 150 -10.88 5.06 6.15
C GLY A 150 -10.09 5.83 7.20
N ARG A 151 -9.50 5.13 8.19
CA ARG A 151 -8.60 5.75 9.18
C ARG A 151 -7.34 6.26 8.48
N TRP A 152 -6.68 5.41 7.70
CA TRP A 152 -5.44 5.75 7.03
C TRP A 152 -5.61 6.83 5.96
N LEU A 153 -6.73 6.82 5.22
CA LEU A 153 -7.03 7.87 4.24
C LEU A 153 -7.08 9.26 4.90
N ASN A 154 -7.66 9.34 6.10
CA ASN A 154 -7.74 10.61 6.83
C ASN A 154 -6.40 11.04 7.44
N GLN A 155 -5.49 10.10 7.71
CA GLN A 155 -4.21 10.35 8.38
C GLN A 155 -3.06 10.57 7.40
N PHE A 156 -2.93 9.72 6.37
CA PHE A 156 -1.71 9.58 5.56
C PHE A 156 -1.89 9.98 4.08
N ALA A 157 -3.11 10.25 3.61
CA ALA A 157 -3.33 10.58 2.18
C ALA A 157 -2.72 11.91 1.73
N ARG A 158 -2.31 12.77 2.67
CA ARG A 158 -1.81 14.13 2.41
C ARG A 158 -0.34 14.33 2.80
N GLU A 159 0.33 13.26 3.23
CA GLU A 159 1.77 13.24 3.53
C GLU A 159 2.58 12.88 2.27
#